data_AF-G7I4Z6-F1
#
_entry.id   AF-G7I4Z6-F1
#
_cell.length_a   1.000
_cell.length_b   1.000
_cell.length_c   1.000
_cell.angle_alpha   90.00
_cell.angle_beta   90.00
_cell.angle_gamma   90.00
#
_symmetry.space_group_name_H-M   'P 1'
#
loop_
_entity.id
_entity.type
_entity.pdbx_description
1 polymer ?
#
loop_
_entity_poly.entity_id
_entity_poly.type
_entity_poly.pdbx_seq_one_letter_code
_entity_poly.pdbx_strand_id
1 'polypeptide(L)'
;MTNVEVHFQSHINQQQATENDEEVEVELNLRYISLRDADLVSNFIASHGSEITLPTFKSPEVKGLAYTTLAELLLLLKNHSILDLLDNQRFLLVKLLEDLHHTFRFRGPWLDSLKILMFENATNDSCTLKKLRGLEKKF
;
A
#
# COMPACT_ATOMS: atom_id res chain seq x y z
N MET A 1 -3.07 -43.08 48.97
CA MET A 1 -1.85 -42.27 49.18
C MET A 1 -0.94 -42.45 47.97
N THR A 2 0.00 -41.54 47.75
CA THR A 2 0.63 -41.29 46.45
C THR A 2 1.60 -42.38 46.01
N ASN A 3 1.59 -42.72 44.72
CA ASN A 3 2.61 -43.57 44.08
C ASN A 3 3.52 -42.73 43.16
N VAL A 4 4.83 -42.90 43.37
CA VAL A 4 5.93 -42.95 42.39
C VAL A 4 5.78 -42.15 41.07
N GLU A 5 6.41 -40.97 41.05
CA GLU A 5 7.57 -40.55 40.23
C GLU A 5 7.88 -41.19 38.82
N VAL A 6 8.77 -40.51 38.08
CA VAL A 6 9.51 -40.93 36.84
C VAL A 6 8.96 -40.44 35.47
N HIS A 7 9.41 -39.24 35.09
CA HIS A 7 10.26 -38.93 33.92
C HIS A 7 9.85 -39.30 32.45
N PHE A 8 9.67 -38.23 31.65
CA PHE A 8 9.95 -38.03 30.21
C PHE A 8 9.65 -39.09 29.11
N GLN A 9 8.89 -38.59 28.10
CA GLN A 9 8.98 -38.80 26.64
C GLN A 9 9.38 -40.17 26.03
N SER A 10 8.53 -40.63 25.11
CA SER A 10 8.98 -41.24 23.85
C SER A 10 8.17 -40.69 22.66
N HIS A 11 8.73 -40.74 21.46
CA HIS A 11 8.24 -40.12 20.22
C HIS A 11 7.77 -41.17 19.19
N ILE A 12 6.83 -40.81 18.29
CA ILE A 12 6.72 -41.28 16.87
C ILE A 12 6.40 -42.80 16.69
N ASN A 13 5.48 -43.32 15.85
CA ASN A 13 4.56 -42.82 14.80
C ASN A 13 3.30 -43.78 14.76
N GLN A 14 2.41 -43.93 13.76
CA GLN A 14 2.29 -43.38 12.40
C GLN A 14 0.83 -43.18 11.92
N GLN A 15 0.58 -42.01 11.33
CA GLN A 15 -0.25 -41.67 10.16
C GLN A 15 -1.10 -42.76 9.46
N GLN A 16 -2.42 -42.51 9.39
CA GLN A 16 -3.17 -42.41 8.13
C GLN A 16 -3.88 -41.05 8.18
N ALA A 17 -3.60 -40.03 7.35
CA ALA A 17 -3.53 -39.97 5.88
C ALA A 17 -4.92 -39.95 5.21
N THR A 18 -5.59 -38.80 5.33
CA THR A 18 -6.58 -38.33 4.36
C THR A 18 -6.07 -37.02 3.79
N GLU A 19 -5.46 -37.08 2.61
CA GLU A 19 -5.05 -35.90 1.87
C GLU A 19 -6.27 -35.12 1.37
N ASN A 20 -6.16 -33.79 1.38
CA ASN A 20 -6.48 -32.92 0.25
C ASN A 20 -6.09 -31.49 0.66
N ASP A 21 -4.89 -31.12 0.21
CA ASP A 21 -4.49 -29.80 -0.24
C ASP A 21 -4.42 -28.65 0.79
N GLU A 22 -3.17 -28.48 1.25
CA GLU A 22 -2.38 -27.24 1.12
C GLU A 22 -2.93 -25.98 1.82
N GLU A 23 -2.36 -25.66 2.98
CA GLU A 23 -1.12 -24.86 3.05
C GLU A 23 -1.29 -23.44 2.48
N VAL A 24 -2.34 -22.77 2.92
CA VAL A 24 -2.28 -21.33 3.16
C VAL A 24 -2.63 -21.06 4.62
N GLU A 25 -1.61 -21.14 5.50
CA GLU A 25 -1.59 -20.15 6.58
C GLU A 25 -1.63 -18.79 5.88
N VAL A 26 -2.80 -18.14 5.90
CA VAL A 26 -2.89 -16.75 5.45
C VAL A 26 -2.14 -15.97 6.51
N GLU A 27 -0.83 -15.81 6.30
CA GLU A 27 0.02 -14.91 7.05
C GLU A 27 -0.56 -13.52 6.83
N LEU A 28 -1.53 -13.16 7.69
CA LEU A 28 -2.11 -11.82 7.79
C LEU A 28 -1.07 -10.92 8.46
N ASN A 29 0.04 -10.78 7.76
CA ASN A 29 1.04 -9.74 7.86
C ASN A 29 0.37 -8.44 7.41
N LEU A 30 -0.63 -8.05 8.20
CA LEU A 30 -1.30 -6.76 8.16
C LEU A 30 -0.17 -5.74 8.21
N ARG A 31 0.08 -5.07 7.09
CA ARG A 31 1.01 -3.96 7.02
C ARG A 31 0.45 -2.81 7.85
N TYR A 32 0.60 -2.93 9.17
CA TYR A 32 0.43 -1.84 10.12
C TYR A 32 1.35 -0.73 9.64
N ILE A 33 0.73 0.32 9.12
CA ILE A 33 1.40 1.54 8.69
C ILE A 33 2.37 1.97 9.80
N SER A 34 3.66 2.09 9.49
CA SER A 34 4.63 2.44 10.53
C SER A 34 4.33 3.82 11.08
N LEU A 35 4.73 4.14 12.32
CA LEU A 35 4.46 5.45 12.93
C LEU A 35 4.91 6.62 12.02
N ARG A 36 6.05 6.45 11.35
CA ARG A 36 6.61 7.41 10.37
C ARG A 36 5.73 7.58 9.12
N ASP A 37 5.13 6.49 8.66
CA ASP A 37 4.24 6.45 7.50
C ASP A 37 2.85 6.99 7.86
N ALA A 38 2.41 6.76 9.10
CA ALA A 38 1.17 7.31 9.66
C ALA A 38 1.24 8.84 9.79
N ASP A 39 2.38 9.38 10.26
CA ASP A 39 2.66 10.81 10.25
C ASP A 39 2.63 11.38 8.82
N LEU A 40 3.22 10.71 7.83
CA LEU A 40 3.22 11.15 6.44
C LEU A 40 1.80 11.23 5.86
N VAL A 41 0.99 10.18 6.06
CA VAL A 41 -0.41 10.15 5.63
C VAL A 41 -1.28 11.17 6.37
N SER A 42 -1.08 11.33 7.68
CA SER A 42 -1.81 12.31 8.50
C SER A 42 -1.54 13.74 8.06
N ASN A 43 -0.28 14.11 7.86
CA ASN A 43 0.11 15.45 7.38
C ASN A 43 -0.41 15.71 5.95
N PHE A 44 -0.37 14.71 5.06
CA PHE A 44 -0.92 14.84 3.71
C PHE A 44 -2.43 15.09 3.72
N ILE A 45 -3.18 14.29 4.50
CA ILE A 45 -4.64 14.45 4.67
C ILE A 45 -4.99 15.80 5.31
N ALA A 46 -4.21 16.27 6.29
CA ALA A 46 -4.42 17.58 6.91
C ALA A 46 -4.18 18.74 5.92
N SER A 47 -3.15 18.64 5.09
CA SER A 47 -2.78 19.68 4.11
C SER A 47 -3.74 19.73 2.91
N HIS A 48 -4.28 18.58 2.51
CA HIS A 48 -5.10 18.43 1.30
C HIS A 48 -6.55 18.00 1.58
N GLY A 49 -7.05 18.19 2.81
CA GLY A 49 -8.38 17.69 3.23
C GLY A 49 -9.57 18.22 2.43
N SER A 50 -9.42 19.34 1.72
CA SER A 50 -10.40 19.90 0.77
C SER A 50 -10.28 19.32 -0.65
N GLU A 51 -9.15 18.69 -0.99
CA GLU A 51 -8.89 18.03 -2.28
C GLU A 51 -8.96 16.49 -2.17
N ILE A 52 -9.20 15.91 -0.98
CA ILE A 52 -9.29 14.46 -0.75
C ILE A 52 -10.70 14.07 -0.29
N THR A 53 -11.37 13.24 -1.09
CA THR A 53 -12.52 12.44 -0.61
C THR A 53 -11.99 11.12 -0.06
N LEU A 54 -12.01 10.98 1.26
CA LEU A 54 -11.63 9.73 1.94
C LEU A 54 -12.70 8.65 1.73
N PRO A 55 -12.30 7.40 1.45
CA PRO A 55 -13.22 6.27 1.32
C PRO A 55 -13.71 5.74 2.69
N THR A 56 -14.95 5.24 2.73
CA THR A 56 -15.52 4.58 3.91
C THR A 56 -15.14 3.09 3.93
N PHE A 57 -14.18 2.72 4.76
CA PHE A 57 -13.78 1.32 4.95
C PHE A 57 -14.74 0.57 5.89
N LYS A 58 -15.03 -0.69 5.56
CA LYS A 58 -15.87 -1.59 6.39
C LYS A 58 -15.09 -2.36 7.46
N SER A 59 -13.77 -2.47 7.34
CA SER A 59 -12.93 -3.20 8.30
C SER A 59 -11.64 -2.43 8.60
N PRO A 60 -11.05 -2.58 9.81
CA PRO A 60 -9.75 -1.98 10.16
C PRO A 60 -8.60 -2.44 9.27
N GLU A 61 -8.64 -3.69 8.81
CA GLU A 61 -7.59 -4.33 8.02
C GLU A 61 -7.49 -3.71 6.62
N VAL A 62 -8.64 -3.55 5.95
CA VAL A 62 -8.72 -2.89 4.64
C VAL A 62 -8.33 -1.41 4.76
N LYS A 63 -8.70 -0.74 5.87
CA LYS A 63 -8.28 0.64 6.16
C LYS A 63 -6.76 0.76 6.36
N GLY A 64 -6.16 -0.18 7.08
CA GLY A 64 -4.72 -0.25 7.32
C GLY A 64 -3.95 -0.42 6.01
N LEU A 65 -4.32 -1.43 5.21
CA LEU A 65 -3.72 -1.68 3.90
C LEU A 65 -3.83 -0.45 2.98
N ALA A 66 -5.01 0.16 2.91
CA ALA A 66 -5.27 1.33 2.07
C ALA A 66 -4.41 2.56 2.44
N TYR A 67 -4.19 2.81 3.74
CA TYR A 67 -3.29 3.88 4.18
C TYR A 67 -1.82 3.52 4.01
N THR A 68 -1.43 2.25 4.12
CA THR A 68 -0.08 1.80 3.78
C THR A 68 0.21 1.99 2.28
N THR A 69 -0.73 1.66 1.38
CA THR A 69 -0.60 1.98 -0.06
C THR A 69 -0.50 3.49 -0.32
N LEU A 70 -1.21 4.31 0.46
CA LEU A 70 -1.11 5.77 0.35
C LEU A 70 0.26 6.28 0.83
N ALA A 71 0.79 5.73 1.93
CA ALA A 71 2.13 6.05 2.42
C ALA A 71 3.22 5.62 1.42
N GLU A 72 3.10 4.43 0.83
CA GLU A 72 4.00 3.94 -0.22
C GLU A 72 4.03 4.92 -1.40
N LEU A 73 2.88 5.43 -1.87
CA LEU A 73 2.82 6.45 -2.92
C LEU A 73 3.43 7.79 -2.49
N LEU A 74 3.11 8.29 -1.30
CA LEU A 74 3.63 9.57 -0.81
C LEU A 74 5.16 9.53 -0.60
N LEU A 75 5.68 8.40 -0.12
CA LEU A 75 7.12 8.18 0.03
C LEU A 75 7.81 8.09 -1.34
N LEU A 76 7.17 7.47 -2.32
CA LEU A 76 7.65 7.38 -3.71
C LEU A 76 7.78 8.78 -4.35
N LEU A 77 6.73 9.59 -4.27
CA LEU A 77 6.68 10.98 -4.78
C LEU A 77 7.63 11.93 -4.04
N LYS A 78 7.95 11.64 -2.78
CA LYS A 78 8.86 12.45 -1.95
C LYS A 78 10.34 12.17 -2.20
N ASN A 79 10.69 10.95 -2.59
CA ASN A 79 12.09 10.51 -2.74
C ASN A 79 12.64 10.67 -4.17
N HIS A 80 11.77 10.89 -5.16
CA HIS A 80 12.10 10.88 -6.58
C HIS A 80 11.32 11.98 -7.31
N SER A 81 11.89 12.59 -8.37
CA SER A 81 11.08 13.45 -9.24
C SER A 81 10.05 12.60 -10.01
N ILE A 82 8.95 13.21 -10.46
CA ILE A 82 7.93 12.45 -11.21
C ILE A 82 8.51 11.97 -12.54
N LEU A 83 9.55 12.65 -13.06
CA LEU A 83 10.31 12.21 -14.23
C LEU A 83 11.16 10.95 -13.94
N ASP A 84 11.90 10.92 -12.83
CA ASP A 84 12.67 9.73 -12.44
C ASP A 84 11.77 8.50 -12.24
N LEU A 85 10.56 8.71 -11.71
CA LEU A 85 9.55 7.68 -11.55
C LEU A 85 8.95 7.21 -12.89
N LEU A 86 8.71 8.13 -13.83
CA LEU A 86 8.22 7.81 -15.18
C LEU A 86 9.22 6.94 -15.97
N ASP A 87 10.53 7.18 -15.80
CA ASP A 87 11.57 6.42 -16.50
C ASP A 87 11.91 5.09 -15.81
N ASN A 88 12.02 5.08 -14.47
CA ASN A 88 12.61 3.94 -13.74
C ASN A 88 11.62 3.08 -12.96
N GLN A 89 10.47 3.64 -12.54
CA GLN A 89 9.56 2.99 -11.57
C GLN A 89 8.08 3.07 -11.97
N ARG A 90 7.79 3.36 -13.25
CA ARG A 90 6.44 3.64 -13.78
C ARG A 90 5.42 2.54 -13.46
N PHE A 91 5.82 1.27 -13.51
CA PHE A 91 4.95 0.15 -13.17
C PHE A 91 4.49 0.18 -11.70
N LEU A 92 5.39 0.47 -10.76
CA LEU A 92 5.07 0.58 -9.34
C LEU A 92 4.16 1.79 -9.07
N LEU A 93 4.50 2.95 -9.65
CA LEU A 93 3.69 4.16 -9.52
C LEU A 93 2.28 3.97 -10.11
N VAL A 94 2.16 3.39 -11.30
CA VAL A 94 0.86 3.04 -11.90
C VAL A 94 0.07 2.10 -10.99
N LYS A 95 0.68 1.02 -10.48
CA LYS A 95 0.00 0.08 -9.59
C LYS A 95 -0.54 0.78 -8.33
N LEU A 96 0.26 1.59 -7.65
CA LEU A 96 -0.17 2.31 -6.44
C LEU A 96 -1.34 3.27 -6.73
N LEU A 97 -1.31 3.96 -7.87
CA LEU A 97 -2.40 4.83 -8.32
C LEU A 97 -3.68 4.04 -8.67
N GLU A 98 -3.55 2.84 -9.23
CA GLU A 98 -4.68 1.95 -9.49
C GLU A 98 -5.29 1.37 -8.22
N ASP A 99 -4.46 0.89 -7.29
CA ASP A 99 -4.92 0.35 -6.01
C ASP A 99 -5.65 1.43 -5.20
N LEU A 100 -5.10 2.65 -5.10
CA LEU A 100 -5.78 3.75 -4.40
C LEU A 100 -7.11 4.14 -5.07
N HIS A 101 -7.17 4.21 -6.39
CA HIS A 101 -8.36 4.65 -7.11
C HIS A 101 -9.45 3.56 -7.28
N HIS A 102 -9.06 2.31 -7.56
CA HIS A 102 -9.98 1.23 -7.94
C HIS A 102 -10.19 0.21 -6.82
N THR A 103 -9.14 -0.14 -6.06
CA THR A 103 -9.25 -1.05 -4.90
C THR A 103 -9.82 -0.29 -3.70
N PHE A 104 -9.15 0.78 -3.26
CA PHE A 104 -9.46 1.50 -2.04
C PHE A 104 -10.40 2.71 -2.19
N ARG A 105 -10.70 3.12 -3.44
CA ARG A 105 -11.71 4.15 -3.77
C ARG A 105 -11.40 5.57 -3.27
N PHE A 106 -10.14 5.93 -3.05
CA PHE A 106 -9.75 7.34 -2.90
C PHE A 106 -10.15 8.15 -4.14
N ARG A 107 -10.56 9.40 -3.93
CA ARG A 107 -10.85 10.38 -4.99
C ARG A 107 -10.26 11.73 -4.62
N GLY A 108 -9.87 12.50 -5.62
CA GLY A 108 -9.32 13.83 -5.41
C GLY A 108 -8.56 14.33 -6.64
N PRO A 109 -8.59 15.64 -6.97
CA PRO A 109 -7.92 16.18 -8.15
C PRO A 109 -6.43 15.85 -8.24
N TRP A 110 -5.75 15.67 -7.09
CA TRP A 110 -4.35 15.23 -7.01
C TRP A 110 -4.15 13.83 -7.63
N LEU A 111 -5.00 12.86 -7.26
CA LEU A 111 -4.91 11.46 -7.69
C LEU A 111 -5.30 11.34 -9.17
N ASP A 112 -6.35 12.04 -9.58
CA ASP A 112 -6.81 12.07 -10.97
C ASP A 112 -5.77 12.77 -11.88
N SER A 113 -5.10 13.83 -11.41
CA SER A 113 -3.99 14.48 -12.13
C SER A 113 -2.77 13.58 -12.28
N LEU A 114 -2.36 12.88 -11.22
CA LEU A 114 -1.27 11.90 -11.28
C LEU A 114 -1.63 10.78 -12.29
N LYS A 115 -2.85 10.25 -12.24
CA LYS A 115 -3.30 9.23 -13.19
C LYS A 115 -3.25 9.72 -14.64
N ILE A 116 -3.81 10.89 -14.95
CA ILE A 116 -3.77 11.47 -16.31
C ILE A 116 -2.32 11.50 -16.83
N LEU A 117 -1.38 12.01 -16.02
CA LEU A 117 0.04 12.09 -16.41
C LEU A 117 0.71 10.72 -16.59
N MET A 118 0.36 9.73 -15.76
CA MET A 118 0.96 8.38 -15.82
C MET A 118 0.36 7.49 -16.92
N PHE A 119 -0.91 7.69 -17.29
CA PHE A 119 -1.62 6.87 -18.29
C PHE A 119 -1.59 7.49 -19.70
N GLU A 120 -1.89 8.78 -19.86
CA GLU A 120 -1.83 9.47 -21.17
C GLU A 120 -0.38 9.67 -21.63
N ASN A 121 0.56 9.56 -20.68
CA ASN A 121 2.01 9.48 -20.85
C ASN A 121 2.68 10.79 -21.30
N ALA A 122 3.99 10.88 -21.07
CA ALA A 122 4.79 12.03 -21.45
C ALA A 122 4.94 12.11 -22.98
N THR A 123 4.09 12.90 -23.62
CA THR A 123 4.58 13.70 -24.75
C THR A 123 5.67 14.64 -24.21
N ASN A 124 6.79 14.77 -24.93
CA ASN A 124 7.86 15.72 -24.59
C ASN A 124 7.47 17.20 -24.83
N ASP A 125 6.17 17.48 -24.80
CA ASP A 125 5.61 18.83 -24.80
C ASP A 125 5.97 19.56 -23.52
N SER A 126 6.47 20.78 -23.69
CA SER A 126 6.74 21.73 -22.60
C SER A 126 5.52 21.95 -21.70
N CYS A 127 4.29 21.84 -22.20
CA CYS A 127 3.06 21.93 -21.41
C CYS A 127 2.96 20.80 -20.36
N THR A 128 3.14 19.55 -20.78
CA THR A 128 3.13 18.37 -19.90
C THR A 128 4.25 18.44 -18.87
N LEU A 129 5.47 18.77 -19.30
CA LEU A 129 6.65 18.93 -18.43
C LEU A 129 6.56 20.11 -17.44
N LYS A 130 5.72 21.11 -17.73
CA LYS A 130 5.39 22.20 -16.78
C LYS A 130 4.31 21.80 -15.78
N LYS A 131 3.31 21.00 -16.19
CA LYS A 131 2.28 20.44 -15.28
C LYS A 131 2.91 19.49 -14.27
N LEU A 132 3.81 18.60 -14.71
CA LEU A 132 4.58 17.69 -13.85
C LEU A 132 5.33 18.44 -12.73
N ARG A 133 6.18 19.42 -13.09
CA ARG A 133 6.90 20.29 -12.14
C ARG A 133 6.01 21.27 -11.35
N GLY A 134 4.72 21.34 -11.66
CA GLY A 134 3.71 22.03 -10.87
C GLY A 134 3.14 21.15 -9.75
N LEU A 135 3.02 19.84 -9.99
CA LEU A 135 2.52 18.86 -9.03
C LEU A 135 3.59 18.40 -8.03
N GLU A 136 4.86 18.35 -8.42
CA GLU A 136 5.99 18.14 -7.49
C GLU A 136 6.00 19.17 -6.34
N LYS A 137 5.39 20.34 -6.52
CA LYS A 137 5.28 21.39 -5.49
C LYS A 137 4.06 21.25 -4.57
N LYS A 138 3.29 20.16 -4.72
CA LYS A 138 2.17 19.80 -3.83
C LYS A 138 2.49 18.63 -2.88
N PHE A 139 3.65 18.00 -2.98
CA PHE A 139 4.03 16.81 -2.19
C PHE A 139 5.30 17.06 -1.35
#